data_AF-A0A150PCE8-F1
#
_entry.id   AF-A0A150PCE8-F1
#
_cell.length_a   1.000
_cell.length_b   1.000
_cell.length_c   1.000
_cell.angle_alpha   90.00
_cell.angle_beta   90.00
_cell.angle_gamma   90.00
#
_symmetry.space_group_name_H-M   'P 1'
#
loop_
_entity.id
_entity.type
_entity.pdbx_description
1 polymer ?
#
loop_
_entity_poly.entity_id
_entity_poly.type
_entity_poly.pdbx_seq_one_letter_code
_entity_poly.pdbx_strand_id
1 'polypeptide(L)'
;MAVKPKRRRKSATEYSGSGDAVRSLELLWGIRKRPSRGPRPGLSLDQIVRAAIELADGEGLSALSMQRVAAKLGFTPMSLYRYVPSKAELLDLMLDTAAGEMPLVDGVPGGWRAKLEASALADWALYHRHPWFLHVTPVRPVMGPKGMATYESALRAVSGIGLTDREMLAAVHLVDSYVRGAGRLAVDRAQAEQETGVTDEQWWTERAYFFEKLFDPARHPTMARMMSSGAFDEHPFTEEVFLFGLQRVLDGIEALVRSRSGRCDESRETSRLPVPVRDETPGEPPPRDEGSTCAQCGGEIAQPATGRPRAYCSRACQQRAYRARNAPE
;
A
#
# COMPACT_ATOMS: atom_id res chain seq x y z
N MET A 1 -28.29 17.46 35.75
CA MET A 1 -26.99 16.80 36.06
C MET A 1 -26.06 17.04 34.88
N ALA A 2 -25.02 17.86 35.05
CA ALA A 2 -24.09 18.19 33.98
C ALA A 2 -23.11 17.02 33.77
N VAL A 3 -23.30 16.26 32.69
CA VAL A 3 -22.33 15.26 32.24
C VAL A 3 -21.10 16.02 31.75
N LYS A 4 -20.01 15.99 32.54
CA LYS A 4 -18.73 16.56 32.10
C LYS A 4 -18.24 15.78 30.88
N PRO A 5 -17.90 16.45 29.77
CA PRO A 5 -17.33 15.77 28.60
C PRO A 5 -15.99 15.13 28.99
N LYS A 6 -15.84 13.83 28.72
CA LYS A 6 -14.56 13.12 28.86
C LYS A 6 -13.51 13.86 28.02
N ARG A 7 -12.35 14.16 28.63
CA ARG A 7 -11.22 14.83 27.96
C ARG A 7 -10.80 14.03 26.71
N ARG A 8 -10.93 14.67 25.55
CA ARG A 8 -10.43 14.21 24.25
C ARG A 8 -8.95 13.86 24.32
N ARG A 9 -8.58 12.66 23.87
CA ARG A 9 -7.25 12.37 23.33
C ARG A 9 -7.33 12.55 21.82
N LYS A 10 -6.70 13.60 21.28
CA LYS A 10 -6.58 13.78 19.83
C LYS A 10 -5.83 12.57 19.26
N SER A 11 -6.42 11.87 18.30
CA SER A 11 -5.71 10.88 17.48
C SER A 11 -4.71 11.66 16.60
N ALA A 12 -3.48 11.80 17.08
CA ALA A 12 -2.38 12.20 16.21
C ALA A 12 -2.19 11.05 15.22
N THR A 13 -2.24 11.35 13.92
CA THR A 13 -1.81 10.40 12.88
C THR A 13 -0.40 9.94 13.22
N GLU A 14 -0.23 8.64 13.44
CA GLU A 14 1.07 8.06 13.77
C GLU A 14 1.83 7.79 12.46
N TYR A 15 3.15 7.94 12.51
CA TYR A 15 4.04 7.68 11.37
C TYR A 15 4.88 6.43 11.67
N SER A 16 4.77 5.43 10.80
CA SER A 16 5.73 4.31 10.78
C SER A 16 7.13 4.81 10.44
N GLY A 17 8.16 4.09 10.90
CA GLY A 17 9.55 4.44 10.66
C GLY A 17 9.99 5.77 11.28
N SER A 18 9.28 6.24 12.31
CA SER A 18 9.64 7.45 13.09
C SER A 18 10.78 7.21 14.08
N GLY A 19 11.15 5.95 14.31
CA GLY A 19 12.28 5.53 15.16
C GLY A 19 13.61 5.41 14.39
N ASP A 20 14.52 4.59 14.92
CA ASP A 20 15.77 4.24 14.24
C ASP A 20 15.48 3.23 13.13
N ALA A 21 15.49 3.72 11.88
CA ALA A 21 15.17 2.91 10.71
C ALA A 21 16.06 1.66 10.55
N VAL A 22 17.35 1.76 10.88
CA VAL A 22 18.26 0.59 10.78
C VAL A 22 17.88 -0.43 11.83
N ARG A 23 17.58 0.02 13.05
CA ARG A 23 17.19 -0.85 14.14
C ARG A 23 15.83 -1.53 13.91
N SER A 24 14.84 -0.81 13.36
CA SER A 24 13.59 -1.42 12.91
C SER A 24 13.86 -2.54 11.91
N LEU A 25 14.67 -2.29 10.89
CA LEU A 25 15.02 -3.29 9.87
C LEU A 25 15.77 -4.49 10.46
N GLU A 26 16.76 -4.28 11.32
CA GLU A 26 17.48 -5.37 11.98
C GLU A 26 16.55 -6.29 12.79
N LEU A 27 15.54 -5.72 13.45
CA LEU A 27 14.54 -6.46 14.23
C LEU A 27 13.57 -7.22 13.33
N LEU A 28 13.01 -6.56 12.33
CA LEU A 28 12.05 -7.14 11.37
C LEU A 28 12.65 -8.32 10.61
N TRP A 29 13.90 -8.17 10.14
CA TRP A 29 14.60 -9.17 9.34
C TRP A 29 15.37 -10.19 10.18
N GLY A 30 15.31 -10.08 11.51
CA GLY A 30 15.97 -11.03 12.42
C GLY A 30 17.50 -11.10 12.29
N ILE A 31 18.13 -10.04 11.76
CA ILE A 31 19.58 -9.98 11.51
C ILE A 31 20.36 -10.08 12.83
N ARG A 32 19.80 -9.53 13.91
CA ARG A 32 20.34 -9.73 15.27
C ARG A 32 19.78 -11.01 15.90
N LYS A 33 20.44 -12.14 15.63
CA LYS A 33 20.29 -13.32 16.49
C LYS A 33 20.89 -13.05 17.86
N ARG A 34 20.09 -13.22 18.91
CA ARG A 34 20.56 -13.15 20.29
C ARG A 34 21.44 -14.37 20.59
N PRO A 35 22.51 -14.24 21.40
CA PRO A 35 23.24 -15.42 21.88
C PRO A 35 22.28 -16.32 22.68
N SER A 36 21.96 -17.51 22.18
CA SER A 36 21.18 -18.51 22.90
C SER A 36 22.11 -19.32 23.81
N ARG A 37 22.50 -18.77 24.95
CA ARG A 37 23.10 -19.54 26.04
C ARG A 37 22.28 -19.32 27.31
N GLY A 38 21.64 -20.39 27.79
CA GLY A 38 20.85 -20.42 29.03
C GLY A 38 19.41 -20.94 28.84
N PRO A 39 18.66 -21.09 29.94
CA PRO A 39 17.23 -21.46 29.92
C PRO A 39 16.42 -20.51 29.03
N ARG A 40 15.33 -21.00 28.42
CA ARG A 40 14.45 -20.17 27.58
C ARG A 40 14.03 -18.89 28.34
N PRO A 41 14.30 -17.70 27.81
CA PRO A 41 13.84 -16.46 28.44
C PRO A 41 12.31 -16.47 28.57
N GLY A 42 11.77 -16.06 29.71
CA GLY A 42 10.31 -15.96 29.91
C GLY A 42 9.61 -14.90 29.06
N LEU A 43 10.36 -14.12 28.29
CA LEU A 43 9.88 -13.04 27.42
C LEU A 43 10.56 -13.14 26.05
N SER A 44 9.80 -12.96 24.98
CA SER A 44 10.26 -12.96 23.60
C SER A 44 9.72 -11.75 22.83
N LEU A 45 10.37 -11.42 21.71
CA LEU A 45 9.93 -10.34 20.83
C LEU A 45 8.48 -10.58 20.34
N ASP A 46 8.18 -11.79 19.89
CA ASP A 46 6.85 -12.17 19.40
C ASP A 46 5.76 -12.06 20.47
N GLN A 47 6.09 -12.33 21.74
CA GLN A 47 5.15 -12.13 22.86
C GLN A 47 4.88 -10.63 23.10
N ILE A 48 5.92 -9.79 23.00
CA ILE A 48 5.79 -8.33 23.14
C ILE A 48 4.90 -7.77 22.02
N VAL A 49 5.17 -8.16 20.76
CA VAL A 49 4.42 -7.67 19.60
C VAL A 49 2.97 -8.13 19.66
N ARG A 50 2.69 -9.40 19.96
CA ARG A 50 1.31 -9.90 20.10
C ARG A 50 0.54 -9.18 21.20
N ALA A 51 1.14 -8.99 22.38
CA ALA A 51 0.49 -8.26 23.47
C ALA A 51 0.22 -6.79 23.11
N ALA A 52 1.08 -6.18 22.29
CA ALA A 52 0.88 -4.83 21.77
C ALA A 52 -0.27 -4.75 20.75
N ILE A 53 -0.39 -5.73 19.84
CA ILE A 53 -1.50 -5.86 18.90
C ILE A 53 -2.81 -6.05 19.67
N GLU A 54 -2.88 -7.00 20.61
CA GLU A 54 -4.08 -7.23 21.42
C GLU A 54 -4.52 -5.97 22.20
N LEU A 55 -3.55 -5.19 22.71
CA LEU A 55 -3.85 -3.92 23.39
C LEU A 55 -4.42 -2.88 22.41
N ALA A 56 -3.86 -2.79 21.21
CA ALA A 56 -4.29 -1.85 20.19
C ALA A 56 -5.64 -2.25 19.56
N ASP A 57 -5.94 -3.55 19.44
CA ASP A 57 -7.23 -4.07 18.98
C ASP A 57 -8.35 -3.74 19.97
N GLY A 58 -8.09 -3.89 21.28
CA GLY A 58 -9.09 -3.68 22.32
C GLY A 58 -9.28 -2.21 22.74
N GLU A 59 -8.20 -1.42 22.79
CA GLU A 59 -8.23 -0.05 23.35
C GLU A 59 -7.76 1.03 22.36
N GLY A 60 -7.47 0.64 21.13
CA GLY A 60 -6.96 1.53 20.09
C GLY A 60 -5.49 1.91 20.25
N LEU A 61 -4.93 2.46 19.18
CA LEU A 61 -3.51 2.82 19.11
C LEU A 61 -3.07 3.85 20.15
N SER A 62 -3.99 4.71 20.59
CA SER A 62 -3.69 5.76 21.58
C SER A 62 -3.37 5.18 22.97
N ALA A 63 -3.88 3.98 23.29
CA ALA A 63 -3.58 3.28 24.53
C ALA A 63 -2.20 2.61 24.51
N LEU A 64 -1.57 2.46 23.34
CA LEU A 64 -0.28 1.78 23.22
C LEU A 64 0.86 2.56 23.90
N SER A 65 1.44 1.96 24.93
CA SER A 65 2.68 2.44 25.56
C SER A 65 3.54 1.28 26.05
N MET A 66 4.86 1.48 26.11
CA MET A 66 5.80 0.47 26.61
C MET A 66 5.44 0.01 28.03
N GLN A 67 4.90 0.90 28.86
CA GLN A 67 4.46 0.58 30.22
C GLN A 67 3.25 -0.34 30.24
N ARG A 68 2.25 -0.08 29.39
CA ARG A 68 1.03 -0.89 29.34
C ARG A 68 1.28 -2.28 28.75
N VAL A 69 2.12 -2.36 27.72
CA VAL A 69 2.53 -3.65 27.14
C VAL A 69 3.30 -4.47 28.19
N ALA A 70 4.22 -3.85 28.93
CA ALA A 70 4.94 -4.53 30.00
C ALA A 70 4.00 -5.02 31.12
N ALA A 71 3.08 -4.17 31.57
CA ALA A 71 2.10 -4.51 32.60
C ALA A 71 1.20 -5.68 32.17
N LYS A 72 0.71 -5.67 30.92
CA LYS A 72 -0.10 -6.77 30.35
C LYS A 72 0.64 -8.10 30.35
N LEU A 73 1.96 -8.08 30.19
CA LEU A 73 2.81 -9.27 30.20
C LEU A 73 3.35 -9.64 31.59
N GLY A 74 3.08 -8.85 32.63
CA GLY A 74 3.63 -9.07 33.97
C GLY A 74 5.12 -8.75 34.10
N PHE A 75 5.68 -7.90 33.23
CA PHE A 75 7.08 -7.49 33.25
C PHE A 75 7.25 -5.99 33.53
N THR A 76 8.47 -5.58 33.85
CA THR A 76 8.84 -4.17 33.93
C THR A 76 9.10 -3.58 32.54
N PRO A 77 8.87 -2.27 32.31
CA PRO A 77 9.18 -1.63 31.02
C PRO A 77 10.64 -1.81 30.61
N MET A 78 11.56 -1.82 31.58
CA MET A 78 12.99 -2.03 31.34
C MET A 78 13.29 -3.39 30.71
N SER A 79 12.47 -4.41 31.00
CA SER A 79 12.59 -5.74 30.40
C SER A 79 12.28 -5.72 28.90
N LEU A 80 11.31 -4.91 28.47
CA LEU A 80 10.91 -4.78 27.07
C LEU A 80 11.96 -4.03 26.23
N TYR A 81 12.58 -2.99 26.79
CA TYR A 81 13.62 -2.22 26.09
C TYR A 81 14.84 -3.04 25.64
N ARG A 82 15.03 -4.21 26.24
CA ARG A 82 16.05 -5.18 25.82
C ARG A 82 15.71 -5.89 24.50
N TYR A 83 14.46 -5.84 24.06
CA TYR A 83 13.95 -6.47 22.83
C TYR A 83 13.58 -5.41 21.81
N VAL A 84 12.88 -4.36 22.22
CA VAL A 84 12.41 -3.30 21.35
C VAL A 84 12.76 -1.95 21.98
N PRO A 85 13.57 -1.12 21.31
CA PRO A 85 14.12 0.10 21.91
C PRO A 85 13.09 1.20 22.19
N SER A 86 12.00 1.28 21.43
CA SER A 86 10.98 2.29 21.65
C SER A 86 9.60 1.85 21.13
N LYS A 87 8.58 2.70 21.36
CA LYS A 87 7.23 2.52 20.80
C LYS A 87 7.25 2.53 19.27
N ALA A 88 8.14 3.30 18.63
CA ALA A 88 8.19 3.43 17.18
C ALA A 88 8.61 2.11 16.52
N GLU A 89 9.69 1.47 16.97
CA GLU A 89 10.10 0.15 16.47
C GLU A 89 9.08 -0.92 16.82
N LEU A 90 8.37 -0.80 17.96
CA LEU A 90 7.27 -1.69 18.30
C LEU A 90 6.12 -1.57 17.29
N LEU A 91 5.75 -0.33 16.92
CA LEU A 91 4.72 -0.07 15.92
C LEU A 91 5.11 -0.68 14.57
N ASP A 92 6.38 -0.54 14.16
CA ASP A 92 6.86 -1.12 12.92
C ASP A 92 6.73 -2.66 12.90
N LEU A 93 7.08 -3.31 14.02
CA LEU A 93 6.93 -4.76 14.20
C LEU A 93 5.46 -5.21 14.23
N MET A 94 4.58 -4.41 14.84
CA MET A 94 3.14 -4.67 14.85
C MET A 94 2.56 -4.64 13.44
N LEU A 95 2.91 -3.61 12.65
CA LEU A 95 2.45 -3.47 11.26
C LEU A 95 2.85 -4.66 10.40
N ASP A 96 4.13 -5.05 10.43
CA ASP A 96 4.60 -6.21 9.66
C ASP A 96 3.95 -7.52 10.14
N THR A 97 3.76 -7.66 11.46
CA THR A 97 3.11 -8.85 12.02
C THR A 97 1.66 -8.97 11.57
N ALA A 98 0.89 -7.88 11.64
CA ALA A 98 -0.49 -7.84 11.16
C ALA A 98 -0.57 -8.06 9.65
N ALA A 99 0.33 -7.45 8.86
CA ALA A 99 0.37 -7.65 7.41
C ALA A 99 0.59 -9.11 7.02
N GLY A 100 1.31 -9.89 7.84
CA GLY A 100 1.50 -11.33 7.62
C GLY A 100 0.30 -12.22 7.95
N GLU A 101 -0.81 -11.67 8.44
CA GLU A 101 -2.07 -12.40 8.56
C GLU A 101 -2.80 -12.52 7.22
N MET A 102 -2.47 -11.63 6.27
CA MET A 102 -3.04 -11.67 4.93
C MET A 102 -2.46 -12.86 4.13
N PRO A 103 -3.30 -13.66 3.45
CA PRO A 103 -2.82 -14.72 2.59
C PRO A 103 -2.10 -14.15 1.37
N LEU A 104 -1.07 -14.86 0.90
CA LEU A 104 -0.45 -14.56 -0.40
C LEU A 104 -1.41 -14.95 -1.52
N VAL A 105 -1.63 -14.05 -2.47
CA VAL A 105 -2.60 -14.24 -3.56
C VAL A 105 -2.08 -15.12 -4.70
N ASP A 106 -0.82 -15.56 -4.63
CA ASP A 106 -0.20 -16.46 -5.60
C ASP A 106 -1.01 -17.73 -5.84
N GLY A 107 -1.52 -18.32 -4.75
CA GLY A 107 -2.30 -19.57 -4.76
C GLY A 107 -3.80 -19.38 -5.02
N VAL A 108 -4.28 -18.14 -5.15
CA VAL A 108 -5.69 -17.87 -5.44
C VAL A 108 -5.99 -18.28 -6.89
N PRO A 109 -6.97 -19.17 -7.13
CA PRO A 109 -7.35 -19.58 -8.48
C PRO A 109 -7.82 -18.40 -9.34
N GLY A 110 -7.64 -18.50 -10.66
CA GLY A 110 -8.08 -17.49 -11.62
C GLY A 110 -6.97 -16.53 -12.06
N GLY A 111 -7.39 -15.51 -12.82
CA GLY A 111 -6.49 -14.49 -13.37
C GLY A 111 -6.16 -13.37 -12.39
N TRP A 112 -5.43 -12.36 -12.87
CA TRP A 112 -5.03 -11.18 -12.11
C TRP A 112 -6.19 -10.52 -11.36
N ARG A 113 -7.39 -10.48 -11.97
CA ARG A 113 -8.58 -9.86 -11.38
C ARG A 113 -9.00 -10.54 -10.07
N ALA A 114 -9.14 -11.86 -10.07
CA ALA A 114 -9.51 -12.64 -8.88
C ALA A 114 -8.47 -12.51 -7.77
N LYS A 115 -7.18 -12.42 -8.14
CA LYS A 115 -6.08 -12.24 -7.19
C LYS A 115 -6.09 -10.86 -6.53
N LEU A 116 -6.31 -9.78 -7.29
CA LEU A 116 -6.44 -8.44 -6.72
C LEU A 116 -7.71 -8.29 -5.87
N GLU A 117 -8.80 -8.92 -6.28
CA GLU A 117 -10.02 -8.99 -5.48
C GLU A 117 -9.76 -9.69 -4.13
N ALA A 118 -9.10 -10.85 -4.15
CA ALA A 118 -8.70 -11.54 -2.92
C ALA A 118 -7.76 -10.71 -2.03
N SER A 119 -6.84 -9.93 -2.63
CA SER A 119 -5.98 -9.00 -1.90
C SER A 119 -6.80 -7.93 -1.19
N ALA A 120 -7.74 -7.28 -1.90
CA ALA A 120 -8.59 -6.24 -1.34
C ALA A 120 -9.50 -6.80 -0.22
N LEU A 121 -10.02 -8.02 -0.37
CA LEU A 121 -10.80 -8.67 0.69
C LEU A 121 -9.95 -8.98 1.93
N ALA A 122 -8.69 -9.38 1.74
CA ALA A 122 -7.75 -9.60 2.83
C ALA A 122 -7.44 -8.29 3.57
N ASP A 123 -7.20 -7.19 2.86
CA ASP A 123 -7.03 -5.86 3.44
C ASP A 123 -8.27 -5.41 4.22
N TRP A 124 -9.47 -5.57 3.63
CA TRP A 124 -10.73 -5.25 4.28
C TRP A 124 -10.89 -6.01 5.61
N ALA A 125 -10.65 -7.32 5.60
CA ALA A 125 -10.70 -8.15 6.80
C ALA A 125 -9.64 -7.73 7.83
N LEU A 126 -8.43 -7.38 7.39
CA LEU A 126 -7.35 -6.91 8.25
C LEU A 126 -7.74 -5.61 8.96
N TYR A 127 -8.32 -4.64 8.24
CA TYR A 127 -8.72 -3.35 8.82
C TYR A 127 -9.83 -3.47 9.84
N HIS A 128 -10.78 -4.39 9.64
CA HIS A 128 -11.83 -4.66 10.63
C HIS A 128 -11.31 -5.41 11.86
N ARG A 129 -10.33 -6.30 11.67
CA ARG A 129 -9.66 -7.00 12.78
C ARG A 129 -8.74 -6.09 13.58
N HIS A 130 -8.00 -5.22 12.89
CA HIS A 130 -7.00 -4.32 13.46
C HIS A 130 -7.27 -2.85 13.07
N PRO A 131 -8.32 -2.20 13.60
CA PRO A 131 -8.66 -0.80 13.27
C PRO A 131 -7.49 0.19 13.39
N TRP A 132 -6.58 -0.04 14.34
CA TRP A 132 -5.39 0.79 14.56
C TRP A 132 -4.44 0.84 13.36
N PHE A 133 -4.48 -0.14 12.46
CA PHE A 133 -3.66 -0.17 11.23
C PHE A 133 -3.94 1.04 10.33
N LEU A 134 -5.20 1.50 10.30
CA LEU A 134 -5.66 2.64 9.51
C LEU A 134 -5.24 4.00 10.09
N HIS A 135 -4.78 4.04 11.35
CA HIS A 135 -4.29 5.24 12.03
C HIS A 135 -2.81 5.53 11.77
N VAL A 136 -2.10 4.61 11.13
CA VAL A 136 -0.72 4.80 10.70
C VAL A 136 -0.69 5.24 9.24
N THR A 137 0.17 6.19 8.88
CA THR A 137 0.31 6.60 7.47
C THR A 137 1.08 5.56 6.63
N PRO A 138 0.59 5.21 5.42
CA PRO A 138 1.29 4.28 4.53
C PRO A 138 2.41 4.94 3.69
N VAL A 139 2.57 6.27 3.75
CA VAL A 139 3.49 7.02 2.85
C VAL A 139 4.96 6.63 3.05
N ARG A 140 5.33 6.18 4.26
CA ARG A 140 6.67 5.69 4.59
C ARG A 140 6.55 4.28 5.16
N PRO A 141 6.30 3.28 4.31
CA PRO A 141 5.99 1.95 4.77
C PRO A 141 7.21 1.32 5.42
N VAL A 142 6.94 0.48 6.40
CA VAL A 142 7.95 -0.38 7.00
C VAL A 142 8.32 -1.45 5.98
N MET A 143 9.60 -1.56 5.64
CA MET A 143 10.09 -2.63 4.76
C MET A 143 10.31 -3.91 5.55
N GLY A 144 9.25 -4.46 6.13
CA GLY A 144 9.26 -5.72 6.86
C GLY A 144 9.05 -6.93 5.93
N PRO A 145 9.55 -8.12 6.30
CA PRO A 145 9.52 -9.29 5.42
C PRO A 145 8.11 -9.76 5.07
N LYS A 146 7.14 -9.65 5.98
CA LYS A 146 5.77 -10.11 5.75
C LYS A 146 5.01 -9.13 4.85
N GLY A 147 5.08 -7.83 5.15
CA GLY A 147 4.49 -6.78 4.32
C GLY A 147 5.07 -6.79 2.90
N MET A 148 6.40 -6.96 2.76
CA MET A 148 7.05 -7.09 1.45
C MET A 148 6.60 -8.34 0.70
N ALA A 149 6.41 -9.48 1.37
CA ALA A 149 5.93 -10.70 0.72
C ALA A 149 4.51 -10.55 0.18
N THR A 150 3.61 -9.92 0.94
CA THR A 150 2.23 -9.63 0.50
C THR A 150 2.21 -8.68 -0.69
N TYR A 151 2.99 -7.59 -0.62
CA TYR A 151 3.08 -6.61 -1.71
C TYR A 151 3.67 -7.22 -2.99
N GLU A 152 4.73 -8.01 -2.86
CA GLU A 152 5.34 -8.75 -3.99
C GLU A 152 4.37 -9.75 -4.62
N SER A 153 3.52 -10.41 -3.81
CA SER A 153 2.47 -11.32 -4.29
C SER A 153 1.42 -10.58 -5.13
N ALA A 154 0.99 -9.39 -4.70
CA ALA A 154 0.09 -8.53 -5.46
C ALA A 154 0.72 -8.02 -6.78
N LEU A 155 2.01 -7.65 -6.77
CA LEU A 155 2.73 -7.27 -7.99
C LEU A 155 2.85 -8.44 -8.97
N ARG A 156 3.16 -9.64 -8.47
CA ARG A 156 3.18 -10.86 -9.29
C ARG A 156 1.82 -11.18 -9.89
N ALA A 157 0.72 -10.88 -9.20
CA ALA A 157 -0.63 -11.10 -9.72
C ALA A 157 -0.92 -10.31 -11.01
N VAL A 158 -0.36 -9.11 -11.15
CA VAL A 158 -0.53 -8.25 -12.35
C VAL A 158 0.66 -8.31 -13.32
N SER A 159 1.65 -9.15 -13.05
CA SER A 159 2.81 -9.30 -13.93
C SER A 159 2.43 -9.98 -15.24
N GLY A 160 2.98 -9.50 -16.36
CA GLY A 160 2.81 -10.13 -17.66
C GLY A 160 1.45 -9.91 -18.35
N ILE A 161 0.54 -9.10 -17.78
CA ILE A 161 -0.79 -8.83 -18.37
C ILE A 161 -0.77 -7.70 -19.42
N GLY A 162 0.41 -7.27 -19.87
CA GLY A 162 0.57 -6.18 -20.85
C GLY A 162 0.65 -4.77 -20.25
N LEU A 163 0.70 -4.64 -18.93
CA LEU A 163 1.02 -3.39 -18.24
C LEU A 163 2.54 -3.16 -18.19
N THR A 164 2.95 -1.90 -18.25
CA THR A 164 4.33 -1.51 -17.89
C THR A 164 4.54 -1.60 -16.37
N ASP A 165 5.79 -1.69 -15.91
CA ASP A 165 6.12 -1.74 -14.47
C ASP A 165 5.50 -0.58 -13.68
N ARG A 166 5.46 0.62 -14.28
CA ARG A 166 4.84 1.79 -13.65
C ARG A 166 3.32 1.67 -13.56
N GLU A 167 2.68 1.09 -14.57
CA GLU A 167 1.24 0.82 -14.56
C GLU A 167 0.89 -0.32 -13.59
N MET A 168 1.74 -1.34 -13.46
CA MET A 168 1.58 -2.40 -12.45
C MET A 168 1.56 -1.81 -11.04
N LEU A 169 2.56 -0.98 -10.71
CA LEU A 169 2.62 -0.28 -9.41
C LEU A 169 1.38 0.60 -9.20
N ALA A 170 0.98 1.37 -10.21
CA ALA A 170 -0.18 2.24 -10.11
C ALA A 170 -1.49 1.46 -9.93
N ALA A 171 -1.64 0.30 -10.57
CA ALA A 171 -2.82 -0.55 -10.47
C ALA A 171 -2.96 -1.16 -9.07
N VAL A 172 -1.88 -1.72 -8.51
CA VAL A 172 -1.87 -2.23 -7.13
C VAL A 172 -2.17 -1.10 -6.15
N HIS A 173 -1.49 0.04 -6.27
CA HIS A 173 -1.70 1.18 -5.38
C HIS A 173 -3.12 1.75 -5.46
N LEU A 174 -3.76 1.71 -6.63
CA LEU A 174 -5.14 2.13 -6.83
C LEU A 174 -6.10 1.23 -6.03
N VAL A 175 -5.92 -0.09 -6.09
CA VAL A 175 -6.73 -1.06 -5.34
C VAL A 175 -6.50 -0.88 -3.83
N ASP A 176 -5.24 -0.81 -3.40
CA ASP A 176 -4.87 -0.61 -1.99
C ASP A 176 -5.46 0.69 -1.43
N SER A 177 -5.36 1.79 -2.19
CA SER A 177 -5.90 3.10 -1.78
C SER A 177 -7.43 3.07 -1.68
N TYR A 178 -8.09 2.38 -2.61
CA TYR A 178 -9.54 2.23 -2.60
C TYR A 178 -10.01 1.46 -1.37
N VAL A 179 -9.46 0.25 -1.13
CA VAL A 179 -9.85 -0.57 0.04
C VAL A 179 -9.51 0.14 1.34
N ARG A 180 -8.37 0.84 1.42
CA ARG A 180 -7.99 1.61 2.60
C ARG A 180 -8.96 2.75 2.89
N GLY A 181 -9.40 3.48 1.87
CA GLY A 181 -10.39 4.54 2.01
C GLY A 181 -11.76 4.00 2.45
N ALA A 182 -12.24 2.95 1.79
CA ALA A 182 -13.51 2.30 2.12
C ALA A 182 -13.48 1.70 3.53
N GLY A 183 -12.43 0.95 3.87
CA GLY A 183 -12.23 0.34 5.18
C GLY A 183 -12.12 1.38 6.29
N ARG A 184 -11.45 2.51 6.04
CA ARG A 184 -11.40 3.62 7.01
C ARG A 184 -12.79 4.14 7.36
N LEU A 185 -13.61 4.43 6.35
CA LEU A 185 -14.96 4.94 6.57
C LEU A 185 -15.88 3.91 7.25
N ALA A 186 -15.73 2.62 6.91
CA ALA A 186 -16.49 1.55 7.54
C ALA A 186 -16.12 1.35 9.01
N VAL A 187 -14.81 1.39 9.33
CA VAL A 187 -14.31 1.31 10.72
C VAL A 187 -14.71 2.54 11.52
N ASP A 188 -14.51 3.75 10.96
CA ASP A 188 -14.89 5.01 11.62
C ASP A 188 -16.40 5.02 11.94
N ARG A 189 -17.24 4.50 11.02
CA ARG A 189 -18.67 4.29 11.26
C ARG A 189 -18.93 3.33 12.41
N ALA A 190 -18.34 2.13 12.38
CA ALA A 190 -18.53 1.12 13.42
C ALA A 190 -18.11 1.61 14.81
N GLN A 191 -17.19 2.58 14.88
CA GLN A 191 -16.71 3.20 16.12
C GLN A 191 -17.45 4.49 16.48
N ALA A 192 -18.22 5.08 15.57
CA ALA A 192 -18.84 6.41 15.74
C ALA A 192 -19.70 6.49 17.01
N GLU A 193 -20.53 5.48 17.27
CA GLU A 193 -21.38 5.45 18.47
C GLU A 193 -20.54 5.39 19.75
N GLN A 194 -19.47 4.58 19.76
CA GLN A 194 -18.59 4.43 20.92
C GLN A 194 -17.79 5.72 21.19
N GLU A 195 -17.37 6.42 20.14
CA GLU A 195 -16.59 7.65 20.25
C GLU A 195 -17.44 8.89 20.58
N THR A 196 -18.64 8.99 20.01
CA THR A 196 -19.53 10.15 20.16
C THR A 196 -20.52 9.98 21.32
N GLY A 197 -20.85 8.74 21.68
CA GLY A 197 -21.93 8.42 22.61
C GLY A 197 -23.34 8.63 22.04
N VAL A 198 -23.46 8.82 20.72
CA VAL A 198 -24.70 9.08 20.00
C VAL A 198 -24.92 7.96 18.99
N THR A 199 -26.09 7.33 19.02
CA THR A 199 -26.45 6.30 18.04
C THR A 199 -26.76 6.89 16.67
N ASP A 200 -26.67 6.07 15.61
CA ASP A 200 -27.02 6.52 14.24
C ASP A 200 -28.47 7.06 14.17
N GLU A 201 -29.43 6.39 14.84
CA GLU A 201 -30.83 6.81 14.88
C GLU A 201 -31.00 8.16 15.58
N GLN A 202 -30.33 8.37 16.72
CA GLN A 202 -30.35 9.65 17.43
C GLN A 202 -29.73 10.75 16.58
N TRP A 203 -28.61 10.47 15.93
CA TRP A 203 -27.91 11.44 15.09
C TRP A 203 -28.79 11.95 13.94
N TRP A 204 -29.54 11.05 13.28
CA TRP A 204 -30.49 11.40 12.22
C TRP A 204 -31.72 12.11 12.77
N THR A 205 -32.27 11.66 13.90
CA THR A 205 -33.43 12.30 14.56
C THR A 205 -33.14 13.77 14.90
N GLU A 206 -31.97 14.06 15.47
CA GLU A 206 -31.54 15.44 15.79
C GLU A 206 -31.42 16.33 14.55
N ARG A 207 -31.24 15.74 13.36
CA ARG A 207 -31.09 16.43 12.09
C ARG A 207 -32.36 16.47 11.26
N ALA A 208 -33.48 15.93 11.75
CA ALA A 208 -34.78 16.03 11.10
C ALA A 208 -35.14 17.50 10.78
N TYR A 209 -34.78 18.44 11.66
CA TYR A 209 -34.99 19.88 11.43
C TYR A 209 -34.36 20.38 10.12
N PHE A 210 -33.17 19.88 9.74
CA PHE A 210 -32.54 20.26 8.49
C PHE A 210 -33.41 19.85 7.30
N PHE A 211 -33.87 18.60 7.28
CA PHE A 211 -34.69 18.07 6.18
C PHE A 211 -36.08 18.70 6.14
N GLU A 212 -36.68 19.00 7.29
CA GLU A 212 -38.01 19.58 7.36
C GLU A 212 -38.07 21.08 7.08
N LYS A 213 -37.05 21.83 7.49
CA LYS A 213 -37.11 23.30 7.52
C LYS A 213 -36.09 24.01 6.64
N LEU A 214 -34.97 23.36 6.31
CA LEU A 214 -33.84 24.00 5.62
C LEU A 214 -33.58 23.42 4.23
N PHE A 215 -33.85 22.13 4.02
CA PHE A 215 -33.66 21.48 2.74
C PHE A 215 -34.71 21.95 1.73
N ASP A 216 -34.26 22.46 0.58
CA ASP A 216 -35.11 22.90 -0.53
C ASP A 216 -35.01 21.89 -1.70
N PRO A 217 -36.03 21.04 -1.91
CA PRO A 217 -36.05 20.07 -3.02
C PRO A 217 -35.94 20.70 -4.39
N ALA A 218 -36.40 21.93 -4.60
CA ALA A 218 -36.32 22.62 -5.88
C ALA A 218 -34.88 23.02 -6.21
N ARG A 219 -34.07 23.34 -5.19
CA ARG A 219 -32.62 23.58 -5.33
C ARG A 219 -31.80 22.29 -5.43
N HIS A 220 -32.33 21.19 -4.92
CA HIS A 220 -31.64 19.91 -4.82
C HIS A 220 -32.45 18.74 -5.41
N PRO A 221 -32.88 18.82 -6.68
CA PRO A 221 -33.85 17.88 -7.24
C PRO A 221 -33.35 16.44 -7.29
N THR A 222 -32.05 16.23 -7.57
CA THR A 222 -31.45 14.89 -7.59
C THR A 222 -31.46 14.24 -6.21
N MET A 223 -31.07 15.00 -5.17
CA MET A 223 -31.06 14.50 -3.78
C MET A 223 -32.47 14.24 -3.28
N ALA A 224 -33.41 15.13 -3.61
CA ALA A 224 -34.83 14.93 -3.29
C ALA A 224 -35.36 13.63 -3.90
N ARG A 225 -35.10 13.38 -5.19
CA ARG A 225 -35.49 12.13 -5.86
C ARG A 225 -34.88 10.90 -5.18
N MET A 226 -33.61 10.96 -4.80
CA MET A 226 -32.91 9.85 -4.13
C MET A 226 -33.44 9.59 -2.71
N MET A 227 -33.74 10.64 -1.95
CA MET A 227 -34.39 10.49 -0.64
C MET A 227 -35.77 9.86 -0.77
N SER A 228 -36.58 10.30 -1.74
CA SER A 228 -37.90 9.72 -1.98
C SER A 228 -37.87 8.26 -2.46
N SER A 229 -36.76 7.80 -3.05
CA SER A 229 -36.59 6.41 -3.46
C SER A 229 -35.98 5.51 -2.37
N GLY A 230 -35.68 6.04 -1.17
CA GLY A 230 -35.01 5.31 -0.10
C GLY A 230 -33.51 5.07 -0.34
N ALA A 231 -32.90 5.74 -1.31
CA ALA A 231 -31.48 5.49 -1.66
C ALA A 231 -30.49 5.96 -0.57
N PHE A 232 -30.97 6.68 0.45
CA PHE A 232 -30.18 7.11 1.62
C PHE A 232 -30.57 6.36 2.90
N ASP A 233 -31.47 5.37 2.82
CA ASP A 233 -31.90 4.61 4.00
C ASP A 233 -30.78 3.68 4.49
N GLU A 234 -29.90 3.27 3.57
CA GLU A 234 -28.70 2.51 3.88
C GLU A 234 -27.48 3.42 4.02
N HIS A 235 -26.60 3.08 4.96
CA HIS A 235 -25.37 3.83 5.18
C HIS A 235 -24.41 3.63 3.99
N PRO A 236 -23.77 4.69 3.47
CA PRO A 236 -22.87 4.58 2.31
C PRO A 236 -21.54 3.86 2.57
N PHE A 237 -21.28 3.39 3.80
CA PHE A 237 -20.01 2.79 4.22
C PHE A 237 -20.25 1.36 4.72
N THR A 238 -20.91 0.57 3.88
CA THR A 238 -21.16 -0.86 4.07
C THR A 238 -20.17 -1.70 3.26
N GLU A 239 -20.08 -2.99 3.58
CA GLU A 239 -19.34 -3.95 2.77
C GLU A 239 -19.87 -4.01 1.33
N GLU A 240 -21.18 -3.90 1.13
CA GLU A 240 -21.79 -3.91 -0.20
C GLU A 240 -21.32 -2.74 -1.08
N VAL A 241 -21.26 -1.52 -0.53
CA VAL A 241 -20.75 -0.34 -1.26
C VAL A 241 -19.25 -0.48 -1.54
N PHE A 242 -18.50 -1.08 -0.61
CA PHE A 242 -17.10 -1.44 -0.83
C PHE A 242 -16.94 -2.44 -1.99
N LEU A 243 -17.72 -3.52 -2.02
CA LEU A 243 -17.65 -4.51 -3.10
C LEU A 243 -18.05 -3.88 -4.43
N PHE A 244 -19.08 -3.03 -4.45
CA PHE A 244 -19.49 -2.30 -5.64
C PHE A 244 -18.34 -1.46 -6.21
N GLY A 245 -17.69 -0.63 -5.40
CA GLY A 245 -16.62 0.22 -5.89
C GLY A 245 -15.34 -0.56 -6.23
N LEU A 246 -15.04 -1.66 -5.52
CA LEU A 246 -13.94 -2.56 -5.87
C LEU A 246 -14.12 -3.09 -7.29
N GLN A 247 -15.32 -3.56 -7.63
CA GLN A 247 -15.61 -4.03 -8.98
C GLN A 247 -15.44 -2.91 -10.02
N ARG A 248 -15.84 -1.67 -9.73
CA ARG A 248 -15.63 -0.53 -10.65
C ARG A 248 -14.15 -0.20 -10.86
N VAL A 249 -13.33 -0.29 -9.81
CA VAL A 249 -11.88 -0.10 -9.90
C VAL A 249 -11.26 -1.20 -10.78
N LEU A 250 -11.62 -2.46 -10.54
CA LEU A 250 -11.13 -3.60 -11.33
C LEU A 250 -11.58 -3.53 -12.80
N ASP A 251 -12.82 -3.10 -13.07
CA ASP A 251 -13.33 -2.87 -14.43
C ASP A 251 -12.48 -1.82 -15.18
N GLY A 252 -12.07 -0.76 -14.48
CA GLY A 252 -11.18 0.28 -15.05
C GLY A 252 -9.78 -0.25 -15.40
N ILE A 253 -9.20 -1.07 -14.52
CA ILE A 253 -7.90 -1.73 -14.79
C ILE A 253 -8.05 -2.71 -15.96
N GLU A 254 -9.14 -3.46 -16.01
CA GLU A 254 -9.41 -4.40 -17.09
C GLU A 254 -9.55 -3.70 -18.44
N ALA A 255 -10.23 -2.57 -18.49
CA ALA A 255 -10.32 -1.75 -19.71
C ALA A 255 -8.93 -1.28 -20.18
N LEU A 256 -8.05 -0.87 -19.27
CA LEU A 256 -6.66 -0.51 -19.60
C LEU A 256 -5.90 -1.71 -20.19
N VAL A 257 -5.97 -2.87 -19.55
CA VAL A 257 -5.34 -4.13 -20.00
C VAL A 257 -5.82 -4.53 -21.40
N ARG A 258 -7.14 -4.47 -21.65
CA ARG A 258 -7.71 -4.73 -22.99
C ARG A 258 -7.19 -3.75 -24.03
N SER A 259 -7.06 -2.47 -23.70
CA SER A 259 -6.52 -1.45 -24.62
C SER A 259 -5.05 -1.66 -24.99
N ARG A 260 -4.27 -2.35 -24.14
CA ARG A 260 -2.87 -2.71 -24.41
C ARG A 260 -2.76 -3.96 -25.28
N SER A 261 -3.66 -4.92 -25.04
CA SER A 261 -3.76 -6.14 -25.83
C SER A 261 -4.17 -5.84 -27.28
N GLY A 262 -5.15 -4.95 -27.50
CA GLY A 262 -5.58 -4.52 -28.83
C GLY A 262 -4.50 -3.75 -29.62
N ARG A 263 -3.69 -2.92 -28.94
CA ARG A 263 -2.55 -2.22 -29.56
C ARG A 263 -1.43 -3.16 -30.01
N CYS A 264 -1.22 -4.29 -29.32
CA CYS A 264 -0.29 -5.31 -29.76
C CYS A 264 -0.77 -6.04 -31.04
N ASP A 265 -2.08 -6.13 -31.27
CA ASP A 265 -2.65 -6.74 -32.47
C ASP A 265 -2.50 -5.82 -33.70
N GLU A 266 -2.85 -4.53 -33.57
CA GLU A 266 -2.72 -3.55 -34.67
C GLU A 266 -1.25 -3.31 -35.08
N SER A 267 -0.32 -3.35 -34.11
CA SER A 267 1.12 -3.22 -34.38
C SER A 267 1.72 -4.44 -35.09
N ARG A 268 1.12 -5.64 -34.89
CA ARG A 268 1.50 -6.86 -35.60
C ARG A 268 0.92 -6.92 -37.00
N GLU A 269 -0.26 -6.35 -37.23
CA GLU A 269 -0.90 -6.28 -38.55
C GLU A 269 -0.20 -5.29 -39.49
N THR A 270 0.24 -4.14 -38.99
CA THR A 270 1.02 -3.14 -39.78
C THR A 270 2.47 -3.55 -40.05
N SER A 271 3.00 -4.53 -39.31
CA SER A 271 4.35 -5.09 -39.52
C SER A 271 4.38 -6.32 -40.45
N ARG A 272 3.25 -6.69 -41.09
CA ARG A 272 3.21 -7.72 -42.15
C ARG A 272 3.42 -7.10 -43.54
N LEU A 273 4.56 -6.48 -43.78
CA LEU A 273 5.09 -6.40 -45.15
C LEU A 273 5.68 -7.79 -45.49
N PRO A 274 5.46 -8.33 -46.71
CA PRO A 274 6.02 -9.61 -47.08
C PRO A 274 7.54 -9.48 -47.11
N VAL A 275 8.22 -10.20 -46.22
CA VAL A 275 9.67 -10.35 -46.24
C VAL A 275 10.03 -11.05 -47.54
N PRO A 276 10.81 -10.44 -48.46
CA PRO A 276 11.27 -11.17 -49.63
C PRO A 276 12.25 -12.23 -49.16
N VAL A 277 11.98 -13.48 -49.55
CA VAL A 277 12.88 -14.62 -49.35
C VAL A 277 14.23 -14.26 -49.97
N ARG A 278 15.25 -14.10 -49.13
CA ARG A 278 16.64 -13.91 -49.58
C ARG A 278 17.27 -15.27 -49.75
N ASP A 279 17.81 -15.48 -50.95
CA ASP A 279 18.69 -16.59 -51.29
C ASP A 279 19.98 -16.47 -50.47
N GLU A 280 20.40 -17.58 -49.85
CA GLU A 280 21.54 -17.61 -48.94
C GLU A 280 22.86 -17.63 -49.72
N THR A 281 23.70 -16.64 -49.51
CA THR A 281 25.15 -16.75 -49.76
C THR A 281 25.90 -16.00 -48.65
N PRO A 282 26.94 -16.59 -48.01
CA PRO A 282 27.59 -15.96 -46.86
C PRO A 282 28.50 -14.81 -47.33
N GLY A 283 28.01 -13.58 -47.19
CA GLY A 283 28.78 -12.35 -47.36
C GLY A 283 29.35 -11.86 -46.03
N GLU A 284 30.64 -11.57 -46.05
CA GLU A 284 31.48 -11.01 -44.99
C GLU A 284 30.83 -9.80 -44.25
N PRO A 285 30.96 -9.68 -42.92
CA PRO A 285 30.34 -8.59 -42.18
C PRO A 285 30.98 -7.23 -42.54
N PRO A 286 30.19 -6.15 -42.68
CA PRO A 286 30.72 -4.84 -43.02
C PRO A 286 31.56 -4.27 -41.86
N PRO A 287 32.58 -3.44 -42.16
CA PRO A 287 33.43 -2.83 -41.14
C PRO A 287 32.59 -1.88 -40.27
N ARG A 288 32.77 -1.96 -38.94
CA ARG A 288 32.11 -1.07 -37.98
C ARG A 288 32.89 0.23 -37.90
N ASP A 289 32.19 1.35 -38.06
CA ASP A 289 32.74 2.71 -37.92
C ASP A 289 33.53 2.85 -36.61
N GLU A 290 34.84 3.01 -36.76
CA GLU A 290 35.76 3.39 -35.71
C GLU A 290 35.54 4.87 -35.41
N GLY A 291 34.85 5.16 -34.30
CA GLY A 291 34.82 6.53 -33.76
C GLY A 291 33.51 6.95 -33.11
N SER A 292 33.00 6.20 -32.13
CA SER A 292 31.96 6.78 -31.27
C SER A 292 32.59 7.78 -30.29
N THR A 293 32.15 9.03 -30.31
CA THR A 293 32.63 10.09 -29.42
C THR A 293 31.67 10.32 -28.25
N CYS A 294 32.22 10.84 -27.15
CA CYS A 294 31.49 11.08 -25.92
C CYS A 294 30.58 12.30 -26.02
N ALA A 295 29.28 12.10 -25.77
CA ALA A 295 28.27 13.15 -25.83
C ALA A 295 28.48 14.30 -24.83
N GLN A 296 29.40 14.16 -23.86
CA GLN A 296 29.71 15.21 -22.88
C GLN A 296 31.05 15.92 -23.13
N CYS A 297 32.04 15.25 -23.70
CA CYS A 297 33.41 15.80 -23.79
C CYS A 297 34.08 15.59 -25.15
N GLY A 298 33.39 15.00 -26.13
CA GLY A 298 33.90 14.75 -27.47
C GLY A 298 34.99 13.67 -27.58
N GLY A 299 35.50 13.16 -26.46
CA GLY A 299 36.57 12.14 -26.46
C GLY A 299 36.08 10.78 -26.96
N GLU A 300 37.00 9.97 -27.50
CA GLU A 300 36.69 8.65 -28.06
C GLU A 300 36.13 7.68 -27.00
N ILE A 301 35.18 6.84 -27.44
CA ILE A 301 34.55 5.79 -26.65
C ILE A 301 34.80 4.45 -27.34
N ALA A 302 35.38 3.51 -26.59
CA ALA A 302 35.39 2.11 -26.99
C ALA A 302 33.99 1.50 -26.79
N GLN A 303 33.39 1.02 -27.87
CA GLN A 303 32.11 0.30 -27.82
C GLN A 303 32.33 -1.16 -27.40
N PRO A 304 31.46 -1.71 -26.53
CA PRO A 304 31.51 -3.13 -26.21
C PRO A 304 31.15 -3.98 -27.45
N ALA A 305 31.81 -5.13 -27.63
CA ALA A 305 31.56 -6.03 -28.77
C ALA A 305 30.10 -6.52 -28.86
N THR A 306 29.43 -6.64 -27.72
CA THR A 306 28.03 -7.03 -27.56
C THR A 306 27.35 -6.19 -26.47
N GLY A 307 26.07 -5.87 -26.64
CA GLY A 307 25.28 -5.10 -25.67
C GLY A 307 24.98 -3.67 -26.12
N ARG A 308 24.40 -2.86 -25.22
CA ARG A 308 23.96 -1.50 -25.52
C ARG A 308 25.17 -0.57 -25.75
N PRO A 309 25.17 0.27 -26.81
CA PRO A 309 26.27 1.18 -27.08
C PRO A 309 26.42 2.22 -25.96
N ARG A 310 27.68 2.55 -25.65
CA ARG A 310 28.06 3.54 -24.63
C ARG A 310 27.97 4.94 -25.21
N ALA A 311 27.29 5.84 -24.49
CA ALA A 311 27.17 7.25 -24.85
C ALA A 311 28.20 8.16 -24.14
N TYR A 312 28.88 7.66 -23.12
CA TYR A 312 29.84 8.42 -22.31
C TYR A 312 31.13 7.63 -22.09
N CYS A 313 32.29 8.31 -22.15
CA CYS A 313 33.60 7.69 -21.95
C CYS A 313 33.89 7.29 -20.48
N SER A 314 33.18 7.90 -19.52
CA SER A 314 33.37 7.63 -18.09
C SER A 314 32.11 7.96 -17.27
N ARG A 315 32.02 7.40 -16.05
CA ARG A 315 30.97 7.76 -15.08
C ARG A 315 30.99 9.26 -14.73
N ALA A 316 32.16 9.90 -14.74
CA ALA A 316 32.27 11.33 -14.50
C ALA A 316 31.60 12.16 -15.60
N CYS A 317 31.76 11.77 -16.87
CA CYS A 317 31.07 12.42 -18.00
C CYS A 317 29.55 12.19 -17.95
N GLN A 318 29.10 11.00 -17.56
CA GLN A 318 27.67 10.73 -17.36
C GLN A 318 27.07 11.60 -16.24
N GLN A 319 27.78 11.78 -15.13
CA GLN A 319 27.31 12.62 -14.01
C GLN A 319 27.28 14.12 -14.38
N ARG A 320 28.25 14.61 -15.18
CA ARG A 320 28.24 15.99 -15.69
C ARG A 320 27.04 16.26 -16.60
N ALA A 321 26.77 15.36 -17.54
CA ALA A 321 25.59 15.44 -18.41
C ALA A 321 24.28 15.40 -17.61
N TYR A 322 24.23 14.59 -16.55
CA TYR A 322 23.07 14.55 -15.66
C TYR A 322 22.86 15.85 -14.86
N ARG A 323 23.94 16.48 -14.36
CA ARG A 323 23.84 17.75 -13.64
C ARG A 323 23.42 18.90 -14.56
N ALA A 324 23.97 18.96 -15.78
CA ALA A 324 23.60 19.99 -16.76
C ALA A 324 22.10 19.95 -17.12
N ARG A 325 21.49 18.76 -17.16
CA ARG A 325 20.04 18.60 -17.44
C ARG A 325 19.12 18.90 -16.25
N ASN A 326 19.66 18.90 -15.04
CA ASN A 326 18.89 19.06 -13.79
C ASN A 326 19.28 20.31 -13.00
N ALA A 327 20.05 21.22 -13.60
CA ALA A 327 20.30 22.53 -13.01
C ALA A 327 19.00 23.36 -13.15
N PRO A 328 18.47 23.95 -12.07
CA PRO A 328 17.39 24.91 -12.18
C PRO A 328 17.89 26.13 -12.97
N GLU A 329 17.06 26.62 -13.91
CA GLU A 329 17.30 27.89 -14.63
C GLU A 329 17.43 29.07 -13.67
#